data_AF-A0A7S2GS62-F1
#
_entry.id   AF-A0A7S2GS62-F1
#
_cell.length_a   1.000
_cell.length_b   1.000
_cell.length_c   1.000
_cell.angle_alpha   90.00
_cell.angle_beta   90.00
_cell.angle_gamma   90.00
#
_symmetry.space_group_name_H-M   'P 1'
#
loop_
_entity.id
_entity.type
_entity.pdbx_description
1 polymer ?
#
loop_
_entity_poly.entity_id
_entity_poly.type
_entity_poly.pdbx_seq_one_letter_code
_entity_poly.pdbx_strand_id
1 'polypeptide(L)'
;PERRIETQLVASIVLVSSALATYFFKEAKKSAMNPALLSRFESSIFSNSSHGFGHLFLHWLGGPPPSIDFSLTFRGLGWVATLLAFWCGVLKVLVFSASPMIVVILAIVAIGLQELLCVPPELSFTYSQSIILLSIAVDQLMRPIESKDFTYMVGACLYLPLLALFVLECTTCYAFLAHMGGHAIYDSYLSIMPFVLYYIVHRHEEKLVGKE
;
A
#
# COMPACT_ATOMS: atom_id res chain seq x y z
N PRO A 1 -22.74 -8.04 -19.34
CA PRO A 1 -22.55 -7.80 -17.89
C PRO A 1 -21.09 -8.07 -17.49
N GLU A 2 -20.31 -7.03 -17.27
CA GLU A 2 -18.95 -7.17 -16.73
C GLU A 2 -19.02 -7.79 -15.33
N ARG A 3 -18.29 -8.89 -15.11
CA ARG A 3 -18.14 -9.49 -13.79
C ARG A 3 -17.25 -8.56 -12.95
N ARG A 4 -17.85 -7.61 -12.25
CA ARG A 4 -17.13 -6.83 -11.25
C ARG A 4 -16.88 -7.72 -10.05
N ILE A 5 -15.63 -7.80 -9.60
CA ILE A 5 -15.33 -8.38 -8.29
C ILE A 5 -16.04 -7.51 -7.25
N GLU A 6 -16.79 -8.14 -6.36
CA GLU A 6 -17.51 -7.44 -5.31
C GLU A 6 -16.51 -6.76 -4.36
N THR A 7 -16.72 -5.47 -4.06
CA THR A 7 -15.91 -4.70 -3.10
C THR A 7 -15.79 -5.41 -1.76
N GLN A 8 -16.81 -6.19 -1.37
CA GLN A 8 -16.80 -7.03 -0.18
C GLN A 8 -15.69 -8.10 -0.20
N LEU A 9 -15.45 -8.73 -1.35
CA LEU A 9 -14.39 -9.74 -1.49
C LEU A 9 -13.01 -9.09 -1.34
N VAL A 10 -12.80 -7.93 -1.95
CA VAL A 10 -11.54 -7.16 -1.81
C VAL A 10 -11.30 -6.78 -0.36
N ALA A 11 -12.30 -6.18 0.28
CA ALA A 11 -12.25 -5.84 1.69
C ALA A 11 -11.92 -7.06 2.57
N SER A 12 -12.58 -8.20 2.31
CA SER A 12 -12.36 -9.43 3.06
C SER A 12 -10.93 -9.95 2.91
N ILE A 13 -10.38 -9.97 1.69
CA ILE A 13 -9.00 -10.41 1.44
C ILE A 13 -8.00 -9.51 2.18
N VAL A 14 -8.17 -8.20 2.09
CA VAL A 14 -7.27 -7.22 2.72
C VAL A 14 -7.34 -7.30 4.26
N LEU A 15 -8.53 -7.48 4.83
CA LEU A 15 -8.69 -7.63 6.28
C LEU A 15 -8.19 -8.97 6.80
N VAL A 16 -8.47 -10.08 6.10
CA VAL A 16 -8.00 -11.41 6.47
C VAL A 16 -6.47 -11.48 6.39
N SER A 17 -5.86 -10.96 5.33
CA SER A 17 -4.40 -10.91 5.21
C SER A 17 -3.77 -10.06 6.33
N SER A 18 -4.38 -8.94 6.71
CA SER A 18 -3.95 -8.13 7.86
C SER A 18 -4.07 -8.87 9.20
N ALA A 19 -5.15 -9.63 9.41
CA ALA A 19 -5.35 -10.44 10.60
C ALA A 19 -4.32 -11.59 10.69
N LEU A 20 -4.08 -12.29 9.59
CA LEU A 20 -3.05 -13.32 9.49
C LEU A 20 -1.66 -12.74 9.74
N ALA A 21 -1.34 -11.59 9.14
CA ALA A 21 -0.09 -10.90 9.38
C ALA A 21 0.08 -10.51 10.85
N THR A 22 -0.98 -10.01 11.50
CA THR A 22 -0.97 -9.70 12.94
C THR A 22 -0.73 -10.94 13.79
N TYR A 23 -1.28 -12.08 13.40
CA TYR A 23 -1.01 -13.36 14.06
C TYR A 23 0.47 -13.75 13.93
N PHE A 24 1.01 -13.75 12.71
CA PHE A 24 2.44 -14.05 12.47
C PHE A 24 3.36 -13.06 13.18
N PHE A 25 2.99 -11.79 13.26
CA PHE A 25 3.71 -10.75 14.00
C PHE A 25 3.85 -11.10 15.48
N LYS A 26 2.77 -11.56 16.12
CA LYS A 26 2.79 -11.96 17.53
C LYS A 26 3.75 -13.11 17.78
N GLU A 27 3.85 -14.05 16.84
CA GLU A 27 4.82 -15.14 16.92
C GLU A 27 6.25 -14.65 16.66
N ALA A 28 6.47 -13.83 15.63
CA ALA A 28 7.80 -13.33 15.29
C ALA A 28 8.36 -12.30 16.29
N LYS A 29 7.49 -11.60 17.05
CA LYS A 29 7.92 -10.75 18.17
C LYS A 29 8.58 -11.57 19.29
N LYS A 30 8.27 -12.87 19.40
CA LYS A 30 8.93 -13.78 20.35
C LYS A 30 10.36 -14.13 19.91
N SER A 31 10.68 -14.05 18.62
CA SER A 31 11.99 -14.41 18.05
C SER A 31 12.97 -13.23 17.88
N ALA A 32 12.78 -12.13 18.63
CA ALA A 32 13.71 -10.99 18.65
C ALA A 32 13.98 -10.35 17.27
N MET A 33 12.91 -10.08 16.50
CA MET A 33 13.00 -9.39 15.22
C MET A 33 13.72 -8.02 15.32
N ASN A 34 14.50 -7.68 14.29
CA ASN A 34 15.11 -6.37 14.13
C ASN A 34 14.07 -5.23 14.32
N PRO A 35 14.33 -4.21 15.17
CA PRO A 35 13.37 -3.14 15.45
C PRO A 35 12.91 -2.36 14.20
N ALA A 36 13.78 -2.18 13.21
CA ALA A 36 13.43 -1.51 11.96
C ALA A 36 12.45 -2.36 11.13
N LEU A 37 12.66 -3.67 11.09
CA LEU A 37 11.75 -4.61 10.43
C LEU A 37 10.41 -4.69 11.15
N LEU A 38 10.43 -4.68 12.49
CA LEU A 38 9.24 -4.66 13.34
C LEU A 38 8.37 -3.44 13.05
N SER A 39 8.97 -2.25 13.01
CA SER A 39 8.25 -1.00 12.72
C SER A 39 7.64 -0.99 11.31
N ARG A 40 8.33 -1.57 10.33
CA ARG A 40 7.79 -1.76 8.97
C ARG A 40 6.61 -2.72 8.96
N PHE A 41 6.70 -3.81 9.71
CA PHE A 41 5.62 -4.77 9.86
C PHE A 41 4.37 -4.11 10.44
N GLU A 42 4.49 -3.37 11.55
CA GLU A 42 3.40 -2.66 12.19
C GLU A 42 2.75 -1.64 11.24
N SER A 43 3.57 -0.89 10.50
CA SER A 43 3.09 0.08 9.52
C SER A 43 2.34 -0.59 8.36
N SER A 44 2.80 -1.75 7.88
CA SER A 44 2.12 -2.53 6.84
C SER A 44 0.79 -3.11 7.33
N ILE A 45 0.69 -3.61 8.57
CA ILE A 45 -0.59 -4.03 9.16
C ILE A 45 -1.56 -2.85 9.18
N PHE A 46 -1.12 -1.69 9.67
CA PHE A 46 -1.96 -0.50 9.76
C PHE A 46 -2.43 -0.04 8.37
N SER A 47 -1.52 0.04 7.40
CA SER A 47 -1.84 0.44 6.03
C SER A 47 -2.85 -0.51 5.38
N ASN A 48 -2.62 -1.83 5.46
CA ASN A 48 -3.55 -2.80 4.89
C ASN A 48 -4.91 -2.77 5.59
N SER A 49 -4.94 -2.70 6.92
CA SER A 49 -6.20 -2.63 7.67
C SER A 49 -7.00 -1.39 7.29
N SER A 50 -6.35 -0.22 7.22
CA SER A 50 -6.97 1.05 6.84
C SER A 50 -7.51 1.00 5.41
N HIS A 51 -6.78 0.37 4.49
CA HIS A 51 -7.23 0.15 3.11
C HIS A 51 -8.46 -0.76 3.05
N GLY A 52 -8.45 -1.87 3.79
CA GLY A 52 -9.60 -2.78 3.90
C GLY A 52 -10.84 -2.10 4.48
N PHE A 53 -10.67 -1.25 5.50
CA PHE A 53 -11.75 -0.42 6.03
C PHE A 53 -12.24 0.62 5.03
N GLY A 54 -11.35 1.20 4.22
CA GLY A 54 -11.72 2.09 3.12
C GLY A 54 -12.66 1.42 2.12
N HIS A 55 -12.38 0.18 1.75
CA HIS A 55 -13.27 -0.62 0.91
C HIS A 55 -14.62 -0.96 1.56
N LEU A 56 -14.62 -1.34 2.85
CA LEU A 56 -15.88 -1.56 3.58
C LEU A 56 -16.72 -0.28 3.68
N PHE A 57 -16.08 0.85 3.95
CA PHE A 57 -16.73 2.15 4.02
C PHE A 57 -17.36 2.52 2.67
N LEU A 58 -16.61 2.37 1.58
CA LEU A 58 -17.11 2.56 0.22
C LEU A 58 -18.30 1.65 -0.10
N HIS A 59 -18.21 0.38 0.27
CA HIS A 59 -19.29 -0.57 0.10
C HIS A 59 -20.55 -0.14 0.87
N TRP A 60 -20.41 0.29 2.12
CA TRP A 60 -21.52 0.73 2.97
C TRP A 60 -22.22 1.99 2.43
N LEU A 61 -21.47 2.88 1.78
CA LEU A 61 -22.02 4.07 1.12
C LEU A 61 -22.78 3.75 -0.18
N GLY A 62 -22.74 2.51 -0.68
CA GLY A 62 -23.63 2.02 -1.73
C GLY A 62 -23.42 2.63 -3.12
N GLY A 63 -22.26 3.25 -3.39
CA GLY A 63 -22.00 3.93 -4.65
C GLY A 63 -20.58 3.72 -5.19
N PRO A 64 -20.33 4.06 -6.47
CA PRO A 64 -18.96 4.18 -6.97
C PRO A 64 -18.22 5.24 -6.15
N PRO A 65 -16.88 5.16 -6.03
CA PRO A 65 -16.11 6.20 -5.36
C PRO A 65 -16.47 7.55 -6.01
N PRO A 66 -17.04 8.51 -5.26
CA PRO A 66 -17.35 9.82 -5.83
C PRO A 66 -16.04 10.50 -6.25
N SER A 67 -16.13 11.48 -7.15
CA SER A 67 -15.10 12.53 -7.25
C SER A 67 -14.78 13.07 -5.86
N ILE A 68 -13.55 13.51 -5.62
CA ILE A 68 -13.14 13.91 -4.28
C ILE A 68 -14.05 15.04 -3.79
N ASP A 69 -14.85 14.74 -2.76
CA ASP A 69 -15.81 15.69 -2.19
C ASP A 69 -15.12 16.54 -1.13
N PHE A 70 -14.69 17.74 -1.52
CA PHE A 70 -14.11 18.75 -0.62
C PHE A 70 -15.16 19.60 0.11
N SER A 71 -16.45 19.24 0.06
CA SER A 71 -17.47 19.98 0.81
C SER A 71 -17.27 19.85 2.32
N LEU A 72 -17.67 20.89 3.07
CA LEU A 72 -17.66 20.89 4.53
C LEU A 72 -18.82 20.07 5.14
N THR A 73 -19.46 19.22 4.35
CA THR A 73 -20.51 18.32 4.84
C THR A 73 -19.88 17.14 5.60
N PHE A 74 -20.65 16.47 6.46
CA PHE A 74 -20.17 15.27 7.16
C PHE A 74 -19.63 14.21 6.19
N ARG A 75 -20.27 14.07 5.02
CA ARG A 75 -19.84 13.16 3.95
C ARG A 75 -18.49 13.58 3.36
N GLY A 76 -18.33 14.83 2.96
CA GLY A 76 -17.08 15.35 2.41
C GLY A 76 -15.92 15.28 3.40
N LEU A 77 -16.16 15.67 4.66
CA LEU A 77 -15.17 15.55 5.73
C LEU A 77 -14.76 14.09 5.99
N GLY A 78 -15.73 13.16 6.02
CA GLY A 78 -15.45 11.74 6.15
C GLY A 78 -14.61 11.20 4.99
N TRP A 79 -14.91 11.64 3.76
CA TRP A 79 -14.18 11.26 2.56
C TRP A 79 -12.72 11.70 2.59
N VAL A 80 -12.48 12.99 2.87
CA VAL A 80 -11.12 13.55 2.98
C VAL A 80 -10.35 12.88 4.12
N ALA A 81 -10.98 12.62 5.26
CA ALA A 81 -10.34 11.94 6.39
C ALA A 81 -9.93 10.49 6.03
N THR A 82 -10.78 9.74 5.33
CA THR A 82 -10.45 8.39 4.86
C THR A 82 -9.31 8.40 3.85
N LEU A 83 -9.32 9.32 2.88
CA LEU A 83 -8.23 9.45 1.90
C LEU A 83 -6.91 9.85 2.56
N LEU A 84 -6.94 10.78 3.52
CA LEU A 84 -5.75 11.17 4.29
C LEU A 84 -5.22 10.00 5.11
N ALA A 85 -6.08 9.23 5.78
CA ALA A 85 -5.67 8.05 6.53
C ALA A 85 -5.03 6.99 5.63
N PHE A 86 -5.63 6.73 4.47
CA PHE A 86 -5.08 5.83 3.44
C PHE A 86 -3.70 6.30 2.99
N TRP A 87 -3.59 7.54 2.50
CA TRP A 87 -2.33 8.05 1.95
C TRP A 87 -1.24 8.17 3.01
N CYS A 88 -1.57 8.58 4.25
CA CYS A 88 -0.59 8.59 5.34
C CYS A 88 -0.11 7.18 5.67
N GLY A 89 -1.00 6.19 5.72
CA GLY A 89 -0.64 4.80 5.96
C GLY A 89 0.28 4.24 4.89
N VAL A 90 -0.10 4.40 3.62
CA VAL A 90 0.69 3.96 2.46
C VAL A 90 2.05 4.66 2.46
N LEU A 91 2.08 5.99 2.47
CA LEU A 91 3.33 6.74 2.38
C LEU A 91 4.24 6.46 3.58
N LYS A 92 3.72 6.25 4.79
CA LYS A 92 4.57 5.90 5.93
C LYS A 92 5.31 4.57 5.73
N VAL A 93 4.69 3.60 5.05
CA VAL A 93 5.34 2.33 4.68
C VAL A 93 6.38 2.52 3.58
N LEU A 94 6.12 3.41 2.62
CA LEU A 94 6.98 3.58 1.44
C LEU A 94 8.17 4.51 1.67
N VAL A 95 7.99 5.64 2.38
CA VAL A 95 9.03 6.63 2.69
C VAL A 95 9.43 6.55 4.16
N PHE A 96 10.12 5.47 4.51
CA PHE A 96 10.44 5.12 5.90
C PHE A 96 11.16 6.24 6.66
N SER A 97 12.13 6.87 6.01
CA SER A 97 13.00 7.89 6.60
C SER A 97 12.29 9.24 6.79
N ALA A 98 11.09 9.41 6.24
CA ALA A 98 10.34 10.64 6.35
C ALA A 98 9.72 10.81 7.75
N SER A 99 9.77 12.04 8.24
CA SER A 99 9.06 12.42 9.46
C SER A 99 7.54 12.34 9.25
N PRO A 100 6.73 12.14 10.32
CA PRO A 100 5.27 12.10 10.19
C PRO A 100 4.67 13.33 9.51
N MET A 101 5.25 14.51 9.75
CA MET A 101 4.81 15.76 9.11
C MET A 101 5.04 15.73 7.59
N ILE A 102 6.19 15.23 7.13
CA ILE A 102 6.48 15.07 5.69
C ILE A 102 5.49 14.08 5.07
N VAL A 103 5.17 12.97 5.75
CA VAL A 103 4.19 11.99 5.27
C VAL A 103 2.81 12.65 5.08
N VAL A 104 2.36 13.46 6.05
CA VAL A 104 1.08 14.19 5.94
C VAL A 104 1.11 15.19 4.78
N ILE A 105 2.21 15.94 4.61
CA ILE A 105 2.37 16.88 3.49
C ILE A 105 2.29 16.14 2.16
N LEU A 106 3.01 15.02 2.00
CA LEU A 106 2.98 14.20 0.80
C LEU A 106 1.58 13.63 0.53
N ALA A 107 0.85 13.23 1.57
CA ALA A 107 -0.54 12.76 1.45
C ALA A 107 -1.47 13.88 0.94
N ILE A 108 -1.34 15.09 1.49
CA ILE A 108 -2.10 16.27 1.03
C ILE A 108 -1.75 16.59 -0.43
N VAL A 109 -0.47 16.55 -0.79
CA VAL A 109 0.00 16.79 -2.16
C VAL A 109 -0.56 15.74 -3.12
N ALA A 110 -0.56 14.46 -2.75
CA ALA A 110 -1.16 13.39 -3.56
C ALA A 110 -2.66 13.63 -3.80
N ILE A 111 -3.42 13.95 -2.76
CA ILE A 111 -4.86 14.23 -2.88
C ILE A 111 -5.10 15.50 -3.73
N GLY A 112 -4.35 16.56 -3.48
CA GLY A 112 -4.49 17.83 -4.19
C GLY A 112 -4.07 17.75 -5.65
N LEU A 113 -3.03 17.00 -5.99
CA LEU A 113 -2.61 16.77 -7.38
C LEU A 113 -3.62 15.91 -8.14
N GLN A 114 -4.26 14.94 -7.49
CA GLN A 114 -5.31 14.15 -8.13
C GLN A 114 -6.46 15.05 -8.60
N GLU A 115 -6.87 16.00 -7.76
CA GLU A 115 -7.91 16.97 -8.10
C GLU A 115 -7.42 17.99 -9.14
N LEU A 116 -6.22 18.56 -8.95
CA LEU A 116 -5.67 19.58 -9.85
C LEU A 116 -5.49 19.07 -11.29
N LEU A 117 -5.11 17.79 -11.43
CA LEU A 117 -4.94 17.14 -12.72
C LEU A 117 -6.25 16.60 -13.29
N CYS A 118 -7.38 16.78 -12.58
CA CYS A 118 -8.69 16.24 -12.95
C CYS A 118 -8.61 14.75 -13.29
N VAL A 119 -7.90 13.97 -12.48
CA VAL A 119 -7.66 12.54 -12.77
C VAL A 119 -9.02 11.83 -12.87
N PRO A 120 -9.36 11.26 -14.03
CA PRO A 120 -10.65 10.61 -14.19
C PRO A 120 -10.72 9.37 -13.28
N PRO A 121 -11.90 8.99 -12.78
CA PRO A 121 -12.06 7.84 -11.88
C PRO A 121 -11.41 6.56 -12.41
N GLU A 122 -11.46 6.33 -13.73
CA GLU A 122 -10.89 5.18 -14.40
C GLU A 122 -9.36 5.13 -14.34
N LEU A 123 -8.69 6.28 -14.16
CA LEU A 123 -7.24 6.38 -14.04
C LEU A 123 -6.76 6.59 -12.60
N SER A 124 -7.67 6.66 -11.62
CA SER A 124 -7.32 6.89 -10.21
C SER A 124 -6.40 5.80 -9.64
N PHE A 125 -6.55 4.57 -10.14
CA PHE A 125 -5.68 3.46 -9.79
C PHE A 125 -4.26 3.64 -10.34
N THR A 126 -4.12 3.89 -11.65
CA THR A 126 -2.82 4.15 -12.30
C THR A 126 -2.12 5.37 -11.70
N TYR A 127 -2.88 6.41 -11.35
CA TYR A 127 -2.39 7.58 -10.63
C TYR A 127 -1.80 7.20 -9.26
N SER A 128 -2.57 6.46 -8.46
CA SER A 128 -2.12 6.01 -7.14
C SER A 128 -0.89 5.11 -7.22
N GLN A 129 -0.86 4.18 -8.18
CA GLN A 129 0.28 3.33 -8.46
C GLN A 129 1.54 4.12 -8.84
N SER A 130 1.38 5.18 -9.63
CA SER A 130 2.49 6.04 -10.04
C SER A 130 3.16 6.69 -8.82
N ILE A 131 2.36 7.21 -7.89
CA ILE A 131 2.87 7.81 -6.65
C ILE A 131 3.57 6.75 -5.78
N ILE A 132 2.98 5.57 -5.66
CA ILE A 132 3.56 4.46 -4.89
C ILE A 132 4.94 4.08 -5.44
N LEU A 133 5.02 3.81 -6.75
CA LEU A 133 6.28 3.43 -7.41
C LEU A 133 7.32 4.54 -7.36
N LEU A 134 6.92 5.79 -7.58
CA LEU A 134 7.82 6.94 -7.47
C LEU A 134 8.35 7.10 -6.05
N SER A 135 7.49 7.00 -5.04
CA SER A 135 7.87 7.11 -3.62
C SER A 135 8.86 6.03 -3.23
N ILE A 136 8.62 4.79 -3.66
CA ILE A 136 9.54 3.67 -3.47
C ILE A 136 10.87 3.96 -4.16
N ALA A 137 10.86 4.35 -5.44
CA ALA A 137 12.07 4.61 -6.20
C ALA A 137 12.91 5.71 -5.55
N VAL A 138 12.29 6.81 -5.14
CA VAL A 138 12.96 7.92 -4.45
C VAL A 138 13.52 7.47 -3.10
N ASP A 139 12.75 6.77 -2.26
CA ASP A 139 13.25 6.25 -0.97
C ASP A 139 14.46 5.32 -1.18
N GLN A 140 14.39 4.40 -2.15
CA GLN A 140 15.49 3.47 -2.44
C GLN A 140 16.72 4.18 -3.01
N LEU A 141 16.55 5.22 -3.83
CA LEU A 141 17.66 6.00 -4.39
C LEU A 141 18.33 6.89 -3.36
N MET A 142 17.56 7.47 -2.43
CA MET A 142 18.06 8.37 -1.38
C MET A 142 18.77 7.65 -0.22
N ARG A 143 18.68 6.32 -0.15
CA ARG A 143 19.37 5.54 0.88
C ARG A 143 20.90 5.59 0.71
N PRO A 144 21.66 5.78 1.81
CA PRO A 144 23.12 5.67 1.79
C PRO A 144 23.58 4.33 1.23
N ILE A 145 24.71 4.32 0.52
CA ILE A 145 25.21 3.11 -0.16
C ILE A 145 25.51 1.98 0.82
N GLU A 146 25.92 2.32 2.05
CA GLU A 146 26.22 1.40 3.14
C GLU A 146 24.97 0.67 3.65
N SER A 147 23.78 1.23 3.41
CA SER A 147 22.49 0.66 3.80
C SER A 147 21.82 -0.17 2.70
N LYS A 148 22.47 -0.32 1.54
CA LYS A 148 21.97 -1.10 0.39
C LYS A 148 22.39 -2.57 0.51
N ASP A 149 21.90 -3.23 1.56
CA ASP A 149 22.23 -4.60 1.92
C ASP A 149 21.28 -5.65 1.27
N PHE A 150 21.25 -6.86 1.83
CA PHE A 150 20.32 -7.91 1.41
C PHE A 150 18.85 -7.46 1.49
N THR A 151 18.47 -6.69 2.51
CA THR A 151 17.10 -6.17 2.68
C THR A 151 16.73 -5.20 1.57
N TYR A 152 17.68 -4.36 1.13
CA TYR A 152 17.50 -3.49 -0.03
C TYR A 152 17.22 -4.30 -1.31
N MET A 153 18.04 -5.31 -1.59
CA MET A 153 17.89 -6.15 -2.78
C MET A 153 16.54 -6.87 -2.81
N VAL A 154 16.18 -7.55 -1.71
CA VAL A 154 14.90 -8.28 -1.66
C VAL A 154 13.72 -7.30 -1.76
N GLY A 155 13.80 -6.14 -1.13
CA GLY A 155 12.82 -5.07 -1.29
C GLY A 155 12.65 -4.63 -2.76
N ALA A 156 13.75 -4.37 -3.47
CA ALA A 156 13.72 -3.97 -4.87
C ALA A 156 13.09 -5.05 -5.78
N CYS A 157 13.45 -6.33 -5.58
CA CYS A 157 12.89 -7.43 -6.37
C CYS A 157 11.37 -7.58 -6.20
N LEU A 158 10.83 -7.26 -5.03
CA LEU A 158 9.38 -7.32 -4.78
C LEU A 158 8.58 -6.22 -5.45
N TYR A 159 9.22 -5.13 -5.84
CA TYR A 159 8.53 -4.07 -6.57
C TYR A 159 8.55 -4.29 -8.08
N LEU A 160 9.34 -5.24 -8.60
CA LEU A 160 9.37 -5.57 -10.03
C LEU A 160 8.02 -6.08 -10.56
N PRO A 161 7.32 -7.02 -9.90
CA PRO A 161 5.98 -7.41 -10.35
C PRO A 161 4.99 -6.24 -10.30
N LEU A 162 5.13 -5.35 -9.31
CA LEU A 162 4.30 -4.14 -9.21
C LEU A 162 4.53 -3.20 -10.39
N LEU A 163 5.79 -3.00 -10.77
CA LEU A 163 6.18 -2.22 -11.94
C LEU A 163 5.64 -2.86 -13.24
N ALA A 164 5.70 -4.18 -13.37
CA ALA A 164 5.14 -4.88 -14.52
C ALA A 164 3.61 -4.67 -14.62
N LEU A 165 2.89 -4.79 -13.50
CA LEU A 165 1.45 -4.51 -13.45
C LEU A 165 1.14 -3.05 -13.81
N PHE A 166 1.94 -2.11 -13.31
CA PHE A 166 1.79 -0.69 -13.65
C PHE A 166 2.01 -0.43 -15.14
N VAL A 167 3.06 -0.99 -15.75
CA VAL A 167 3.33 -0.86 -17.19
C VAL A 167 2.18 -1.44 -18.01
N LEU A 168 1.67 -2.61 -17.62
CA LEU A 168 0.51 -3.19 -18.29
C LEU A 168 -0.70 -2.26 -18.20
N GLU A 169 -1.01 -1.74 -17.02
CA GLU A 169 -2.18 -0.88 -16.80
C GLU A 169 -2.05 0.48 -17.50
N CYS A 170 -0.86 1.09 -17.55
CA CYS A 170 -0.67 2.40 -18.16
C CYS A 170 -0.51 2.38 -19.69
N THR A 171 -0.17 1.22 -20.28
CA THR A 171 -0.02 1.06 -21.73
C THR A 171 -1.30 0.59 -22.42
N THR A 172 -2.28 0.11 -21.66
CA THR A 172 -3.57 -0.30 -22.20
C THR A 172 -4.55 0.88 -22.19
N CYS A 173 -5.19 1.17 -23.33
CA CYS A 173 -6.11 2.31 -23.49
C CYS A 173 -7.36 2.25 -22.58
N TYR A 174 -7.63 1.07 -22.02
CA TYR A 174 -8.67 0.82 -21.03
C TYR A 174 -8.03 0.09 -19.87
N ALA A 175 -8.52 0.30 -18.64
CA ALA A 175 -8.03 -0.34 -17.42
C ALA A 175 -7.99 -1.88 -17.57
N PHE A 176 -6.88 -2.41 -18.07
CA PHE A 176 -6.77 -3.80 -18.54
C PHE A 176 -7.02 -4.77 -17.40
N LEU A 177 -6.47 -4.45 -16.24
CA LEU A 177 -6.67 -5.25 -15.06
C LEU A 177 -8.11 -5.14 -14.56
N ALA A 178 -8.87 -4.06 -14.82
CA ALA A 178 -10.24 -3.93 -14.34
C ALA A 178 -11.16 -5.11 -14.74
N HIS A 179 -11.00 -5.67 -15.94
CA HIS A 179 -11.77 -6.83 -16.41
C HIS A 179 -11.41 -8.14 -15.69
N MET A 180 -10.20 -8.24 -15.16
CA MET A 180 -9.71 -9.39 -14.40
C MET A 180 -9.90 -9.20 -12.88
N GLY A 181 -10.56 -8.13 -12.45
CA GLY A 181 -10.59 -7.76 -11.03
C GLY A 181 -9.23 -7.27 -10.53
N GLY A 182 -8.53 -6.55 -11.39
CA GLY A 182 -7.19 -6.02 -11.24
C GLY A 182 -6.89 -5.32 -9.94
N HIS A 183 -7.83 -4.47 -9.53
CA HIS A 183 -7.80 -3.80 -8.25
C HIS A 183 -7.67 -4.81 -7.10
N ALA A 184 -8.43 -5.90 -7.13
CA ALA A 184 -8.38 -6.96 -6.13
C ALA A 184 -7.05 -7.73 -6.17
N ILE A 185 -6.54 -8.05 -7.36
CA ILE A 185 -5.26 -8.75 -7.53
C ILE A 185 -4.12 -7.89 -6.97
N TYR A 186 -4.12 -6.60 -7.30
CA TYR A 186 -3.14 -5.63 -6.83
C TYR A 186 -3.21 -5.45 -5.31
N ASP A 187 -4.41 -5.26 -4.77
CA ASP A 187 -4.61 -5.13 -3.33
C ASP A 187 -4.15 -6.40 -2.59
N SER A 188 -4.44 -7.58 -3.14
CA SER A 188 -3.96 -8.85 -2.59
C SER A 188 -2.44 -8.94 -2.62
N TYR A 189 -1.81 -8.52 -3.72
CA TYR A 189 -0.36 -8.49 -3.86
C TYR A 189 0.28 -7.58 -2.81
N LEU A 190 -0.18 -6.33 -2.71
CA LEU A 190 0.30 -5.38 -1.70
C LEU A 190 0.00 -5.83 -0.27
N SER A 191 -1.08 -6.60 -0.08
CA SER A 191 -1.43 -7.09 1.25
C SER A 191 -0.62 -8.30 1.69
N ILE A 192 -0.14 -9.13 0.76
CA ILE A 192 0.56 -10.39 1.08
C ILE A 192 2.07 -10.22 1.00
N MET A 193 2.58 -9.58 -0.06
CA MET A 193 4.01 -9.60 -0.38
C MET A 193 4.91 -8.90 0.65
N PRO A 194 4.53 -7.78 1.29
CA PRO A 194 5.33 -7.20 2.35
C PRO A 194 5.56 -8.17 3.52
N PHE A 195 4.57 -8.99 3.87
CA PHE A 195 4.74 -9.97 4.95
C PHE A 195 5.63 -11.15 4.55
N VAL A 196 5.54 -11.57 3.28
CA VAL A 196 6.50 -12.54 2.71
C VAL A 196 7.92 -11.99 2.77
N LEU A 197 8.13 -10.71 2.44
CA LEU A 197 9.43 -10.04 2.58
C LEU A 197 9.95 -10.12 4.01
N TYR A 198 9.12 -9.68 4.96
CA TYR A 198 9.53 -9.60 6.36
C TYR A 198 9.89 -10.98 6.89
N TYR A 199 9.16 -12.02 6.49
CA TYR A 199 9.51 -13.40 6.81
C TYR A 199 10.87 -13.81 6.22
N ILE A 200 11.11 -13.55 4.93
CA ILE A 200 12.40 -13.91 4.27
C ILE A 200 13.58 -13.18 4.93
N VAL A 201 13.45 -11.87 5.17
CA VAL A 201 14.51 -11.06 5.80
C VAL A 201 14.76 -11.55 7.23
N HIS A 202 13.71 -11.78 8.01
CA HIS A 202 13.86 -12.28 9.38
C HIS A 202 14.58 -13.64 9.44
N ARG A 203 14.21 -14.59 8.56
CA ARG A 203 14.88 -15.91 8.48
C ARG A 203 16.33 -15.82 8.01
N HIS A 204 16.66 -14.79 7.23
CA HIS A 204 18.05 -14.51 6.85
C HIS A 204 18.84 -13.99 8.06
N GLU A 205 18.30 -13.02 8.80
CA GLU A 205 18.93 -12.48 10.01
C GLU A 205 19.16 -13.56 11.08
N GLU A 206 18.16 -14.44 11.36
CA GLU A 206 18.31 -15.55 12.32
C GLU A 206 19.47 -16.50 11.98
N LYS A 207 19.67 -16.78 10.67
CA LYS A 207 20.75 -17.65 10.20
C LYS A 207 22.13 -17.03 10.35
N LEU A 208 22.24 -15.70 10.37
CA LEU A 208 23.49 -15.01 10.59
C LEU A 208 23.85 -15.03 12.09
N VAL A 209 22.87 -14.78 12.97
CA VAL A 209 23.06 -14.81 14.42
C VAL A 209 23.39 -16.22 14.93
N GLY A 210 22.74 -17.27 14.39
CA GLY A 210 23.00 -18.65 14.80
C GLY A 210 24.28 -19.28 14.27
N LYS A 211 25.13 -18.52 13.55
CA LYS A 211 26.44 -18.96 13.04
C LYS A 211 27.62 -18.39 13.82
N GLU A 212 27.37 -17.58 14.84
CA GLU A 212 28.35 -17.13 15.84
C GLU A 212 28.40 -18.13 17.01
#